data_AF-L8FNV7-F1
#
_entry.id   AF-L8FNV7-F1
#
_cell.length_a   1.000
_cell.length_b   1.000
_cell.length_c   1.000
_cell.angle_alpha   90.00
_cell.angle_beta   90.00
_cell.angle_gamma   90.00
#
_symmetry.space_group_name_H-M   'P 1'
#
loop_
_entity.id
_entity.type
_entity.pdbx_description
1 polymer ?
#
loop_
_entity_poly.entity_id
_entity_poly.type
_entity_poly.pdbx_seq_one_letter_code
_entity_poly.pdbx_strand_id
1 'polypeptide(L)'
;MTSMSRNSNHGDHHQARYARERIINLARKVDPQGIRTTGIITKPDTLVKGSESKDSFVKLARNERVKFRLGWHVVKNLDSAHKESLKSTLETRNAEEKAYFKDSNFKSLPSHNVDIESLRAQLSKVIFNQIRLELPRLVDDIEQRILTARPGPNRTGINDQRAFLIQLSQTFQTICQAAAIRSDYDNDFFQSDESSEKRLCANLMNKHFEFAENLRKWGSQWIIVEKKSPFDIRSRTHEKAITDACRLLKRGRGREVKPPILCLGHVRRPIM
;
A
#
# COMPACT_ATOMS: atom_id res chain seq x y z
N MET A 1 -61.08 -19.75 -38.56
CA MET A 1 -59.81 -19.02 -38.45
C MET A 1 -59.47 -18.87 -36.98
N THR A 2 -58.34 -19.47 -36.59
CA THR A 2 -57.94 -19.81 -35.23
C THR A 2 -57.37 -18.59 -34.49
N SER A 3 -57.90 -18.28 -33.32
CA SER A 3 -57.35 -17.28 -32.40
C SER A 3 -56.18 -17.88 -31.61
N MET A 4 -54.96 -17.41 -31.89
CA MET A 4 -53.76 -17.77 -31.14
C MET A 4 -53.73 -17.00 -29.81
N SER A 5 -54.03 -17.72 -28.72
CA SER A 5 -53.69 -17.32 -27.36
C SER A 5 -52.16 -17.33 -27.21
N ARG A 6 -51.53 -16.15 -27.15
CA ARG A 6 -50.08 -16.03 -26.90
C ARG A 6 -49.81 -16.26 -25.41
N ASN A 7 -49.10 -17.34 -25.15
CA ASN A 7 -48.63 -17.82 -23.86
C ASN A 7 -47.63 -16.82 -23.25
N SER A 8 -48.07 -15.99 -22.30
CA SER A 8 -47.25 -14.95 -21.63
C SER A 8 -46.34 -15.48 -20.51
N ASN A 9 -46.50 -16.74 -20.09
CA ASN A 9 -45.76 -17.29 -18.94
C ASN A 9 -44.32 -17.73 -19.23
N HIS A 10 -43.89 -17.86 -20.50
CA HIS A 10 -42.56 -18.40 -20.81
C HIS A 10 -41.43 -17.36 -20.66
N GLY A 11 -41.70 -16.07 -20.88
CA GLY A 11 -40.68 -15.00 -20.85
C GLY A 11 -40.13 -14.69 -19.45
N ASP A 12 -40.99 -14.65 -18.44
CA ASP A 12 -40.62 -14.24 -17.08
C ASP A 12 -39.70 -15.26 -16.38
N HIS A 13 -39.88 -16.55 -16.65
CA HIS A 13 -39.06 -17.59 -16.04
C HIS A 13 -37.60 -17.56 -16.52
N HIS A 14 -37.36 -17.24 -17.79
CA HIS A 14 -36.01 -17.10 -18.34
C HIS A 14 -35.28 -15.89 -17.73
N GLN A 15 -35.98 -14.78 -17.57
CA GLN A 15 -35.40 -13.55 -17.00
C GLN A 15 -35.06 -13.72 -15.51
N ALA A 16 -35.93 -14.37 -14.72
CA ALA A 16 -35.68 -14.66 -13.31
C ALA A 16 -34.53 -15.66 -13.09
N ARG A 17 -34.36 -16.63 -14.00
CA ARG A 17 -33.24 -17.58 -13.96
C ARG A 17 -31.92 -16.88 -14.25
N TYR A 18 -31.87 -16.06 -15.31
CA TYR A 18 -30.68 -15.32 -15.69
C TYR A 18 -30.22 -14.34 -14.61
N ALA A 19 -31.15 -13.62 -13.99
CA ALA A 19 -30.85 -12.73 -12.87
C ALA A 19 -30.19 -13.46 -11.69
N ARG A 20 -30.68 -14.66 -11.36
CA ARG A 20 -30.13 -15.50 -10.28
C ARG A 20 -28.71 -15.97 -10.59
N GLU A 21 -28.48 -16.48 -11.79
CA GLU A 21 -27.17 -16.95 -12.23
C GLU A 21 -26.14 -15.80 -12.15
N ARG A 22 -26.52 -14.58 -12.54
CA ARG A 22 -25.67 -13.39 -12.38
C ARG A 22 -25.32 -13.08 -10.93
N ILE A 23 -26.29 -13.12 -10.01
CA ILE A 23 -26.06 -12.84 -8.58
C ILE A 23 -25.12 -13.88 -7.96
N ILE A 24 -25.32 -15.17 -8.28
CA ILE A 24 -24.47 -16.25 -7.79
C ILE A 24 -23.04 -16.10 -8.32
N ASN A 25 -22.88 -15.73 -9.59
CA ASN A 25 -21.56 -15.49 -10.17
C ASN A 25 -20.85 -14.29 -9.53
N LEU A 26 -21.58 -13.22 -9.22
CA LEU A 26 -21.02 -12.06 -8.52
C LEU A 26 -20.55 -12.43 -7.11
N ALA A 27 -21.36 -13.18 -6.36
CA ALA A 27 -21.00 -13.65 -5.03
C ALA A 27 -19.73 -14.53 -5.08
N ARG A 28 -19.64 -15.46 -6.04
CA ARG A 28 -18.46 -16.32 -6.21
C ARG A 28 -17.20 -15.57 -6.63
N LYS A 29 -17.31 -14.45 -7.33
CA LYS A 29 -16.15 -13.62 -7.70
C LYS A 29 -15.42 -13.07 -6.47
N VAL A 30 -16.16 -12.76 -5.41
CA VAL A 30 -15.62 -12.18 -4.17
C VAL A 30 -15.53 -13.18 -3.01
N ASP A 31 -16.24 -14.30 -3.09
CA ASP A 31 -16.23 -15.41 -2.12
C ASP A 31 -16.25 -16.77 -2.86
N PRO A 32 -15.13 -17.18 -3.49
CA PRO A 32 -15.08 -18.40 -4.31
C PRO A 32 -15.42 -19.67 -3.55
N GLN A 33 -15.07 -19.72 -2.26
CA GLN A 33 -15.34 -20.86 -1.38
C GLN A 33 -16.71 -20.77 -0.69
N GLY A 34 -17.47 -19.68 -0.86
CA GLY A 34 -18.79 -19.52 -0.25
C GLY A 34 -18.74 -19.47 1.28
N ILE A 35 -17.64 -19.00 1.85
CA ILE A 35 -17.33 -19.00 3.29
C ILE A 35 -18.21 -18.02 4.05
N ARG A 36 -18.46 -16.85 3.46
CA ARG A 36 -19.14 -15.69 4.07
C ARG A 36 -20.47 -15.35 3.40
N THR A 37 -20.87 -16.13 2.40
CA THR A 37 -22.12 -15.97 1.67
C THR A 37 -23.20 -16.86 2.26
N THR A 38 -24.42 -16.34 2.43
CA THR A 38 -25.64 -17.11 2.68
C THR A 38 -26.64 -16.86 1.55
N GLY A 39 -27.32 -17.90 1.10
CA GLY A 39 -28.32 -17.78 0.04
C GLY A 39 -29.72 -17.61 0.62
N ILE A 40 -30.50 -16.65 0.12
CA ILE A 40 -31.90 -16.46 0.54
C ILE A 40 -32.81 -16.66 -0.67
N ILE A 41 -33.76 -17.57 -0.54
CA ILE A 41 -34.80 -17.85 -1.53
C ILE A 41 -36.09 -17.21 -1.02
N THR A 42 -36.61 -16.25 -1.79
CA THR A 42 -37.87 -15.56 -1.49
C THR A 42 -38.97 -15.98 -2.48
N LYS A 43 -40.22 -15.75 -2.09
CA LYS A 43 -41.43 -16.06 -2.90
C LYS A 43 -41.51 -17.53 -3.37
N PRO A 44 -41.35 -18.53 -2.48
CA PRO A 44 -41.41 -19.96 -2.84
C PRO A 44 -42.80 -20.41 -3.33
N ASP A 45 -43.83 -19.63 -3.03
CA ASP A 45 -45.23 -19.80 -3.39
C ASP A 45 -45.52 -19.56 -4.87
N THR A 46 -44.75 -18.71 -5.54
CA THR A 46 -44.87 -18.43 -7.00
C THR A 46 -44.51 -19.63 -7.89
N LEU A 47 -43.95 -20.69 -7.31
CA LEU A 47 -43.52 -21.89 -8.03
C LEU A 47 -44.69 -22.85 -8.26
N VAL A 48 -45.07 -23.01 -9.54
CA VAL A 48 -46.10 -23.95 -10.01
C VAL A 48 -45.85 -25.35 -9.45
N LYS A 49 -46.87 -25.94 -8.81
CA LYS A 49 -46.81 -27.31 -8.24
C LYS A 49 -46.47 -28.32 -9.35
N GLY A 50 -45.46 -29.16 -9.12
CA GLY A 50 -45.06 -30.22 -10.06
C GLY A 50 -44.14 -29.80 -11.23
N SER A 51 -43.67 -28.56 -11.27
CA SER A 51 -42.73 -28.10 -12.31
C SER A 51 -41.28 -28.50 -12.00
N GLU A 52 -40.47 -28.81 -13.04
CA GLU A 52 -39.03 -29.09 -12.90
C GLU A 52 -38.27 -27.94 -12.21
N SER A 53 -38.74 -26.70 -12.40
CA SER A 53 -38.17 -25.53 -11.74
C SER A 53 -38.29 -25.66 -10.21
N LYS A 54 -39.39 -26.21 -9.69
CA LYS A 54 -39.62 -26.37 -8.24
C LYS A 54 -38.64 -27.37 -7.60
N ASP A 55 -38.39 -28.51 -8.23
CA ASP A 55 -37.39 -29.48 -7.73
C ASP A 55 -35.97 -28.91 -7.78
N SER A 56 -35.69 -28.10 -8.80
CA SER A 56 -34.43 -27.38 -8.92
C SER A 56 -34.18 -26.41 -7.75
N PHE A 57 -35.23 -25.77 -7.25
CA PHE A 57 -35.18 -24.87 -6.10
C PHE A 57 -35.04 -25.62 -4.78
N VAL A 58 -35.70 -26.77 -4.62
CA VAL A 58 -35.53 -27.61 -3.42
C VAL A 58 -34.08 -28.11 -3.33
N LYS A 59 -33.49 -28.57 -4.43
CA LYS A 59 -32.07 -28.96 -4.49
C LYS A 59 -31.13 -27.78 -4.18
N LEU A 60 -31.49 -26.57 -4.62
CA LEU A 60 -30.73 -25.37 -4.27
C LEU A 60 -30.82 -25.06 -2.77
N ALA A 61 -32.04 -25.12 -2.19
CA ALA A 61 -32.27 -24.89 -0.77
C ALA A 61 -31.61 -25.94 0.13
N ARG A 62 -31.42 -27.17 -0.37
CA ARG A 62 -30.62 -28.23 0.28
C ARG A 62 -29.11 -28.04 0.16
N ASN A 63 -28.67 -26.94 -0.46
CA ASN A 63 -27.25 -26.65 -0.66
C ASN A 63 -26.55 -27.66 -1.61
N GLU A 64 -27.28 -28.37 -2.47
CA GLU A 64 -26.72 -29.43 -3.32
C GLU A 64 -26.12 -28.89 -4.62
N ARG A 65 -26.71 -27.83 -5.19
CA ARG A 65 -26.27 -27.23 -6.47
C ARG A 65 -25.18 -26.17 -6.29
N VAL A 66 -25.42 -25.21 -5.42
CA VAL A 66 -24.50 -24.10 -5.13
C VAL A 66 -24.22 -24.16 -3.65
N LYS A 67 -23.01 -24.62 -3.30
CA LYS A 67 -22.61 -24.81 -1.92
C LYS A 67 -22.16 -23.49 -1.30
N PHE A 68 -22.87 -23.06 -0.26
CA PHE A 68 -22.45 -22.00 0.65
C PHE A 68 -22.25 -22.59 2.05
N ARG A 69 -21.22 -22.15 2.76
CA ARG A 69 -20.90 -22.62 4.12
C ARG A 69 -21.99 -22.26 5.12
N LEU A 70 -22.60 -21.08 4.95
CA LEU A 70 -23.75 -20.64 5.75
C LEU A 70 -25.08 -21.22 5.24
N GLY A 71 -25.06 -21.98 4.15
CA GLY A 71 -26.23 -22.64 3.59
C GLY A 71 -27.18 -21.73 2.82
N TRP A 72 -28.39 -22.26 2.60
CA TRP A 72 -29.50 -21.55 1.97
C TRP A 72 -30.68 -21.52 2.93
N HIS A 73 -31.39 -20.39 2.89
CA HIS A 73 -32.59 -20.16 3.68
C HIS A 73 -33.78 -19.85 2.78
N VAL A 74 -34.96 -20.34 3.14
CA VAL A 74 -36.19 -20.10 2.39
C VAL A 74 -37.18 -19.29 3.23
N VAL A 75 -37.68 -18.20 2.65
CA VAL A 75 -38.63 -17.28 3.32
C VAL A 75 -39.82 -17.01 2.39
N LYS A 76 -41.03 -17.07 2.93
CA LYS A 76 -42.25 -16.65 2.23
C LYS A 76 -42.55 -15.20 2.62
N ASN A 77 -42.65 -14.32 1.64
CA ASN A 77 -43.08 -12.95 1.87
C ASN A 77 -44.56 -12.80 1.56
N LEU A 78 -45.25 -11.88 2.25
CA LEU A 78 -46.61 -11.47 1.90
C LEU A 78 -46.63 -10.81 0.52
N ASP A 79 -47.70 -11.04 -0.22
CA ASP A 79 -47.93 -10.34 -1.46
C ASP A 79 -48.15 -8.85 -1.21
N SER A 80 -47.56 -8.00 -2.06
CA SER A 80 -47.55 -6.55 -1.90
C SER A 80 -48.93 -5.89 -1.97
N ALA A 81 -49.99 -6.66 -2.22
CA ALA A 81 -51.38 -6.22 -2.33
C ALA A 81 -52.10 -6.05 -0.97
N HIS A 82 -51.63 -6.71 0.11
CA HIS A 82 -52.25 -6.60 1.43
C HIS A 82 -51.47 -5.64 2.34
N LYS A 83 -51.75 -4.34 2.20
CA LYS A 83 -51.24 -3.28 3.09
C LYS A 83 -52.39 -2.71 3.95
N GLU A 84 -52.88 -3.47 4.92
CA GLU A 84 -53.69 -2.89 6.01
C GLU A 84 -53.18 -3.38 7.36
N SER A 85 -52.87 -2.45 8.27
CA SER A 85 -52.40 -2.64 9.66
C SER A 85 -51.07 -3.40 9.87
N LEU A 86 -49.98 -2.66 10.13
CA LEU A 86 -48.60 -3.16 10.23
C LEU A 86 -48.30 -4.19 11.34
N LYS A 87 -48.99 -4.16 12.49
CA LYS A 87 -48.70 -5.08 13.63
C LYS A 87 -49.51 -6.39 13.56
N SER A 88 -50.82 -6.29 13.30
CA SER A 88 -51.67 -7.47 13.10
C SER A 88 -51.17 -8.33 11.91
N THR A 89 -50.61 -7.68 10.90
CA THR A 89 -50.08 -8.33 9.70
C THR A 89 -48.79 -9.14 9.92
N LEU A 90 -47.91 -8.80 10.88
CA LEU A 90 -46.63 -9.53 11.06
C LEU A 90 -46.79 -10.86 11.77
N GLU A 91 -47.60 -10.92 12.84
CA GLU A 91 -47.87 -12.19 13.54
C GLU A 91 -48.70 -13.12 12.65
N THR A 92 -49.70 -12.56 11.96
CA THR A 92 -50.49 -13.28 10.96
C THR A 92 -49.61 -13.80 9.82
N ARG A 93 -48.68 -12.97 9.30
CA ARG A 93 -47.68 -13.38 8.31
C ARG A 93 -46.83 -14.56 8.80
N ASN A 94 -46.26 -14.46 10.00
CA ASN A 94 -45.41 -15.53 10.53
C ASN A 94 -46.21 -16.83 10.71
N ALA A 95 -47.47 -16.72 11.13
CA ALA A 95 -48.37 -17.87 11.24
C ALA A 95 -48.67 -18.50 9.87
N GLU A 96 -48.98 -17.68 8.85
CA GLU A 96 -49.20 -18.13 7.47
C GLU A 96 -47.94 -18.73 6.83
N GLU A 97 -46.76 -18.16 7.12
CA GLU A 97 -45.47 -18.66 6.67
C GLU A 97 -45.18 -20.04 7.28
N LYS A 98 -45.38 -20.20 8.59
CA LYS A 98 -45.29 -21.48 9.28
C LYS A 98 -46.29 -22.51 8.73
N ALA A 99 -47.53 -22.09 8.47
CA ALA A 99 -48.55 -22.96 7.88
C ALA A 99 -48.16 -23.43 6.46
N TYR A 100 -47.65 -22.50 5.63
CA TYR A 100 -47.15 -22.82 4.30
C TYR A 100 -46.01 -23.84 4.34
N PHE A 101 -45.01 -23.63 5.20
CA PHE A 101 -43.87 -24.54 5.24
C PHE A 101 -44.23 -25.95 5.71
N LYS A 102 -45.25 -26.10 6.56
CA LYS A 102 -45.78 -27.41 6.98
C LYS A 102 -46.40 -28.20 5.81
N ASP A 103 -47.13 -27.53 4.92
CA ASP A 103 -47.81 -28.18 3.79
C ASP A 103 -46.97 -28.20 2.49
N SER A 104 -45.91 -27.39 2.41
CA SER A 104 -45.09 -27.28 1.21
C SER A 104 -44.09 -28.43 1.01
N ASN A 105 -43.56 -28.54 -0.23
CA ASN A 105 -42.44 -29.44 -0.56
C ASN A 105 -41.14 -29.12 0.20
N PHE A 106 -41.05 -27.90 0.77
CA PHE A 106 -39.92 -27.46 1.58
C PHE A 106 -39.95 -28.04 3.01
N LYS A 107 -40.98 -28.80 3.39
CA LYS A 107 -41.02 -29.56 4.66
C LYS A 107 -39.86 -30.52 4.87
N SER A 108 -39.20 -30.92 3.77
CA SER A 108 -38.01 -31.78 3.81
C SER A 108 -36.73 -31.03 4.20
N LEU A 109 -36.76 -29.70 4.28
CA LEU A 109 -35.65 -28.90 4.75
C LEU A 109 -35.60 -28.87 6.29
N PRO A 110 -34.41 -28.70 6.89
CA PRO A 110 -34.29 -28.48 8.32
C PRO A 110 -35.07 -27.23 8.76
N SER A 111 -35.69 -27.30 9.94
CA SER A 111 -36.47 -26.19 10.52
C SER A 111 -35.66 -24.90 10.74
N HIS A 112 -34.33 -25.01 10.85
CA HIS A 112 -33.43 -23.87 10.97
C HIS A 112 -33.13 -23.16 9.64
N ASN A 113 -33.52 -23.72 8.49
CA ASN A 113 -33.27 -23.18 7.14
C ASN A 113 -34.55 -22.66 6.45
N VAL A 114 -35.65 -22.60 7.18
CA VAL A 114 -36.96 -22.14 6.69
C VAL A 114 -37.59 -21.21 7.70
N ASP A 115 -38.44 -20.28 7.24
CA ASP A 115 -39.13 -19.27 8.05
C ASP A 115 -38.25 -18.06 8.45
N ILE A 116 -38.90 -16.92 8.67
CA ILE A 116 -38.23 -15.65 8.98
C ILE A 116 -37.64 -15.62 10.40
N GLU A 117 -38.27 -16.28 11.37
CA GLU A 117 -37.81 -16.30 12.76
C GLU A 117 -36.46 -17.02 12.90
N SER A 118 -36.31 -18.17 12.24
CA SER A 118 -35.06 -18.93 12.23
C SER A 118 -33.96 -18.18 11.46
N LEU A 119 -34.30 -17.53 10.34
CA LEU A 119 -33.36 -16.69 9.58
C LEU A 119 -32.79 -15.59 10.47
N ARG A 120 -33.65 -14.90 11.21
CA ARG A 120 -33.23 -13.83 12.13
C ARG A 120 -32.26 -14.36 13.18
N ALA A 121 -32.59 -15.47 13.83
CA ALA A 121 -31.72 -16.09 14.83
C ALA A 121 -30.36 -16.51 14.24
N GLN A 122 -30.36 -17.10 13.04
CA GLN A 122 -29.13 -17.48 12.36
C GLN A 122 -28.27 -16.27 11.98
N LEU A 123 -28.86 -15.24 11.36
CA LEU A 123 -28.13 -14.03 10.97
C LEU A 123 -27.55 -13.32 12.18
N SER A 124 -28.30 -13.21 13.28
CA SER A 124 -27.79 -12.66 14.54
C SER A 124 -26.56 -13.42 15.04
N LYS A 125 -26.60 -14.76 15.02
CA LYS A 125 -25.45 -15.60 15.42
C LYS A 125 -24.25 -15.41 14.48
N VAL A 126 -24.47 -15.36 13.17
CA VAL A 126 -23.42 -15.15 12.17
C VAL A 126 -22.74 -13.80 12.36
N ILE A 127 -23.53 -12.71 12.46
CA ILE A 127 -23.00 -11.36 12.64
C ILE A 127 -22.23 -11.26 13.96
N PHE A 128 -22.77 -11.79 15.04
CA PHE A 128 -22.11 -11.78 16.34
C PHE A 128 -20.76 -12.51 16.31
N ASN A 129 -20.70 -13.68 15.69
CA ASN A 129 -19.45 -14.43 15.53
C ASN A 129 -18.44 -13.67 14.65
N GLN A 130 -18.91 -13.04 13.58
CA GLN A 130 -18.04 -12.24 12.72
C GLN A 130 -17.44 -11.05 13.47
N ILE A 131 -18.25 -10.32 14.25
CA ILE A 131 -17.76 -9.21 15.08
C ILE A 131 -16.73 -9.72 16.09
N ARG A 132 -17.00 -10.83 16.78
CA ARG A 132 -16.06 -11.40 17.76
C ARG A 132 -14.71 -11.78 17.16
N LEU A 133 -14.68 -12.24 15.91
CA LEU A 133 -13.46 -12.65 15.22
C LEU A 133 -12.66 -11.44 14.69
N GLU A 134 -13.33 -10.42 14.19
CA GLU A 134 -12.67 -9.27 13.55
C GLU A 134 -12.33 -8.13 14.51
N LEU A 135 -13.02 -8.02 15.66
CA LEU A 135 -12.82 -6.91 16.59
C LEU A 135 -11.37 -6.80 17.11
N PRO A 136 -10.69 -7.89 17.54
CA PRO A 136 -9.29 -7.79 17.99
C PRO A 136 -8.37 -7.26 16.89
N ARG A 137 -8.52 -7.77 15.66
CA ARG A 137 -7.73 -7.32 14.50
C ARG A 137 -7.98 -5.86 14.18
N LEU A 138 -9.23 -5.40 14.31
CA LEU A 138 -9.57 -3.99 14.11
C LEU A 138 -8.90 -3.09 15.16
N VAL A 139 -8.82 -3.55 16.41
CA VAL A 139 -8.11 -2.82 17.47
C VAL A 139 -6.63 -2.75 17.15
N ASP A 140 -6.01 -3.88 16.81
CA ASP A 140 -4.60 -3.93 16.43
C ASP A 140 -4.29 -2.98 15.24
N ASP A 141 -5.14 -3.02 14.20
CA ASP A 141 -5.01 -2.15 13.03
C ASP A 141 -5.13 -0.66 13.39
N ILE A 142 -6.01 -0.31 14.33
CA ILE A 142 -6.18 1.07 14.81
C ILE A 142 -4.95 1.50 15.61
N GLU A 143 -4.44 0.66 16.50
CA GLU A 143 -3.24 0.95 17.29
C GLU A 143 -2.01 1.15 16.38
N GLN A 144 -1.82 0.30 15.38
CA GLN A 144 -0.77 0.47 14.38
C GLN A 144 -0.93 1.77 13.58
N ARG A 145 -2.16 2.13 13.21
CA ARG A 145 -2.44 3.41 12.54
C ARG A 145 -2.15 4.62 13.44
N ILE A 146 -2.42 4.53 14.73
CA ILE A 146 -2.08 5.58 15.70
C ILE A 146 -0.55 5.72 15.83
N LEU A 147 0.19 4.61 15.89
CA LEU A 147 1.65 4.66 15.98
C LEU A 147 2.32 5.23 14.73
N THR A 148 1.77 4.92 13.55
CA THR A 148 2.27 5.43 12.26
C THR A 148 1.84 6.86 11.99
N ALA A 149 0.68 7.27 12.50
CA ALA A 149 0.27 8.66 12.49
C ALA A 149 1.21 9.44 13.42
N ARG A 150 2.11 10.24 12.84
CA ARG A 150 2.85 11.27 13.57
C ARG A 150 2.08 12.58 13.46
N PRO A 151 1.03 12.83 14.28
CA PRO A 151 0.45 14.15 14.31
C PRO A 151 1.55 15.12 14.74
N GLY A 152 1.76 16.17 13.94
CA GLY A 152 2.58 17.30 14.39
C GLY A 152 1.97 17.91 15.66
N PRO A 153 2.74 18.70 16.41
CA PRO A 153 2.21 19.40 17.58
C PRO A 153 0.98 20.24 17.20
N ASN A 154 0.05 20.42 18.12
CA ASN A 154 -1.14 21.24 17.91
C ASN A 154 -0.73 22.67 17.54
N ARG A 155 -1.30 23.21 16.45
CA ARG A 155 -1.01 24.55 15.90
C ARG A 155 -2.26 25.43 15.84
N THR A 156 -3.20 25.21 16.74
CA THR A 156 -4.50 25.90 16.74
C THR A 156 -4.38 27.37 17.15
N GLY A 157 -3.47 27.71 18.08
CA GLY A 157 -3.21 29.08 18.49
C GLY A 157 -2.08 29.78 17.72
N ILE A 158 -2.16 31.11 17.58
CA ILE A 158 -1.09 31.93 16.97
C ILE A 158 0.23 31.80 17.74
N ASN A 159 0.17 31.71 19.08
CA ASN A 159 1.36 31.53 19.91
C ASN A 159 1.99 30.15 19.70
N ASP A 160 1.18 29.10 19.55
CA ASP A 160 1.67 27.73 19.28
C ASP A 160 2.34 27.66 17.90
N GLN A 161 1.76 28.34 16.90
CA GLN A 161 2.36 28.45 15.57
C GLN A 161 3.72 29.17 15.62
N ARG A 162 3.83 30.27 16.36
CA ARG A 162 5.11 30.98 16.53
C ARG A 162 6.15 30.13 17.26
N ALA A 163 5.77 29.48 18.35
CA ALA A 163 6.64 28.58 19.09
C ALA A 163 7.15 27.44 18.20
N PHE A 164 6.27 26.84 17.39
CA PHE A 164 6.64 25.81 16.43
C PHE A 164 7.64 26.31 15.38
N LEU A 165 7.43 27.50 14.80
CA LEU A 165 8.36 28.07 13.83
C LEU A 165 9.73 28.37 14.44
N ILE A 166 9.77 28.84 15.68
CA ILE A 166 11.01 29.06 16.43
C ILE A 166 11.72 27.72 16.70
N GLN A 167 11.00 26.70 17.15
CA GLN A 167 11.56 25.37 17.37
C GLN A 167 12.11 24.78 16.05
N LEU A 168 11.39 24.96 14.94
CA LEU A 168 11.81 24.50 13.62
C LEU A 168 13.09 25.19 13.16
N SER A 169 13.18 26.51 13.31
CA SER A 169 14.39 27.26 12.93
C SER A 169 15.59 26.90 13.79
N GLN A 170 15.39 26.72 15.10
CA GLN A 170 16.43 26.24 16.02
C GLN A 170 16.90 24.84 15.65
N THR A 171 15.97 23.92 15.37
CA THR A 171 16.30 22.54 14.97
C THR A 171 17.13 22.53 13.68
N PHE A 172 16.72 23.31 12.67
CA PHE A 172 17.48 23.47 11.44
C PHE A 172 18.89 24.01 11.71
N GLN A 173 19.00 25.06 12.52
CA GLN A 173 20.29 25.65 12.87
C GLN A 173 21.19 24.62 13.57
N THR A 174 20.68 23.85 14.52
CA THR A 174 21.45 22.81 15.23
C THR A 174 21.94 21.75 14.26
N ILE A 175 21.09 21.26 13.34
CA ILE A 175 21.47 20.27 12.32
C ILE A 175 22.58 20.82 11.42
N CYS A 176 22.44 22.06 10.93
CA CYS A 176 23.45 22.70 10.09
C CYS A 176 24.77 22.90 10.84
N GLN A 177 24.74 23.36 12.10
CA GLN A 177 25.95 23.56 12.90
C GLN A 177 26.66 22.24 13.21
N ALA A 178 25.92 21.19 13.56
CA ALA A 178 26.46 19.85 13.77
C ALA A 178 27.18 19.34 12.51
N ALA A 179 26.51 19.43 11.36
CA ALA A 179 27.05 18.92 10.09
C ALA A 179 28.21 19.74 9.51
N ALA A 180 28.17 21.08 9.62
CA ALA A 180 29.12 21.96 8.96
C ALA A 180 30.35 22.32 9.82
N ILE A 181 30.16 22.43 11.14
CA ILE A 181 31.23 22.91 12.04
C ILE A 181 31.85 21.76 12.81
N ARG A 182 31.02 20.87 13.36
CA ARG A 182 31.49 19.79 14.25
C ARG A 182 31.76 18.48 13.51
N SER A 183 31.26 18.35 12.28
CA SER A 183 31.24 17.09 11.53
C SER A 183 30.57 15.96 12.33
N ASP A 184 29.54 16.33 13.10
CA ASP A 184 28.73 15.43 13.91
C ASP A 184 27.44 15.07 13.15
N TYR A 185 27.21 13.78 12.96
CA TYR A 185 26.14 13.22 12.13
C TYR A 185 25.23 12.26 12.92
N ASP A 186 25.19 12.35 14.25
CA ASP A 186 24.40 11.43 15.09
C ASP A 186 22.89 11.70 15.01
N ASN A 187 22.47 12.87 14.51
CA ASN A 187 21.05 13.22 14.36
C ASN A 187 20.33 12.32 13.34
N ASP A 188 19.08 11.93 13.64
CA ASP A 188 18.19 11.12 12.78
C ASP A 188 18.18 11.56 11.30
N PHE A 189 18.32 12.86 11.03
CA PHE A 189 18.38 13.40 9.66
C PHE A 189 19.49 12.75 8.78
N PHE A 190 20.61 12.33 9.40
CA PHE A 190 21.78 11.75 8.73
C PHE A 190 21.86 10.21 8.80
N GLN A 191 21.00 9.56 9.60
CA GLN A 191 21.02 8.10 9.78
C GLN A 191 20.42 7.33 8.60
N SER A 192 19.71 8.00 7.68
CA SER A 192 19.21 7.36 6.46
C SER A 192 20.36 7.02 5.49
N ASP A 193 20.56 5.74 5.20
CA ASP A 193 21.70 5.22 4.43
C ASP A 193 21.80 5.75 2.98
N GLU A 194 20.71 6.21 2.38
CA GLU A 194 20.71 6.74 1.01
C GLU A 194 21.40 8.11 0.85
N SER A 195 21.98 8.68 1.91
CA SER A 195 22.24 10.10 1.99
C SER A 195 23.68 10.50 2.29
N SER A 196 24.65 9.83 1.65
CA SER A 196 26.06 10.27 1.68
C SER A 196 26.23 11.75 1.27
N GLU A 197 25.35 12.28 0.43
CA GLU A 197 25.27 13.69 0.06
C GLU A 197 25.05 14.65 1.26
N LYS A 198 24.37 14.19 2.32
CA LYS A 198 24.10 15.00 3.52
C LYS A 198 25.33 15.18 4.42
N ARG A 199 26.39 14.38 4.24
CA ARG A 199 27.63 14.46 5.04
C ARG A 199 28.59 15.48 4.43
N LEU A 200 28.29 16.76 4.64
CA LEU A 200 29.01 17.90 4.04
C LEU A 200 30.54 17.81 4.18
N CYS A 201 31.06 17.55 5.39
CA CYS A 201 32.50 17.49 5.63
C CYS A 201 33.16 16.30 4.92
N ALA A 202 32.47 15.15 4.83
CA ALA A 202 32.97 14.00 4.09
C ALA A 202 33.06 14.31 2.59
N ASN A 203 32.01 14.94 2.03
CA ASN A 203 31.99 15.34 0.62
C ASN A 203 33.04 16.40 0.31
N LEU A 204 33.23 17.37 1.21
CA LEU A 204 34.28 18.36 1.12
C LEU A 204 35.67 17.72 1.15
N MET A 205 35.89 16.74 2.04
CA MET A 205 37.16 16.02 2.13
C MET A 205 37.44 15.22 0.85
N ASN A 206 36.44 14.55 0.28
CA ASN A 206 36.57 13.88 -1.01
C ASN A 206 36.98 14.85 -2.13
N LYS A 207 36.41 16.06 -2.13
CA LYS A 207 36.80 17.12 -3.07
C LYS A 207 38.22 17.64 -2.82
N HIS A 208 38.67 17.70 -1.57
CA HIS A 208 40.07 18.03 -1.26
C HIS A 208 41.05 16.96 -1.77
N PHE A 209 40.71 15.68 -1.66
CA PHE A 209 41.52 14.60 -2.24
C PHE A 209 41.58 14.67 -3.77
N GLU A 210 40.43 14.92 -4.42
CA GLU A 210 40.36 15.12 -5.87
C GLU A 210 41.24 16.31 -6.32
N PHE A 211 41.16 17.42 -5.59
CA PHE A 211 42.01 18.59 -5.83
C PHE A 211 43.49 18.26 -5.67
N ALA A 212 43.87 17.53 -4.62
CA ALA A 212 45.25 17.14 -4.39
C ALA A 212 45.79 16.22 -5.51
N GLU A 213 44.99 15.28 -5.99
CA GLU A 213 45.34 14.43 -7.14
C GLU A 213 45.51 15.24 -8.42
N ASN A 214 44.60 16.18 -8.68
CA ASN A 214 44.71 17.09 -9.81
C ASN A 214 45.98 17.95 -9.73
N LEU A 215 46.33 18.43 -8.53
CA LEU A 215 47.54 19.20 -8.29
C LEU A 215 48.82 18.36 -8.48
N ARG A 216 48.81 17.07 -8.08
CA ARG A 216 49.93 16.15 -8.31
C ARG A 216 50.14 15.84 -9.80
N LYS A 217 49.05 15.69 -10.57
CA LYS A 217 49.10 15.37 -12.00
C LYS A 217 49.45 16.58 -12.87
N TRP A 218 48.90 17.76 -12.55
CA TRP A 218 48.92 18.93 -13.43
C TRP A 218 49.59 20.17 -12.82
N GLY A 219 49.82 20.17 -11.50
CA GLY A 219 50.40 21.32 -10.78
C GLY A 219 51.92 21.45 -10.92
N SER A 220 52.60 20.42 -11.43
CA SER A 220 54.04 20.47 -11.66
C SER A 220 54.38 21.41 -12.82
N GLN A 221 55.24 22.40 -12.58
CA GLN A 221 55.76 23.25 -13.66
C GLN A 221 56.63 22.45 -14.65
N TRP A 222 57.34 21.43 -14.15
CA TRP A 222 58.20 20.56 -14.93
C TRP A 222 57.90 19.09 -14.65
N ILE A 223 57.93 18.27 -15.69
CA ILE A 223 57.87 16.81 -15.58
C ILE A 223 59.31 16.30 -15.60
N ILE A 224 59.73 15.61 -14.54
CA ILE A 224 61.11 15.10 -14.43
C ILE A 224 61.16 13.72 -15.10
N VAL A 225 62.00 13.61 -16.13
CA VAL A 225 62.20 12.40 -16.92
C VAL A 225 63.69 12.06 -17.02
N GLU A 226 64.04 10.79 -17.15
CA GLU A 226 65.45 10.36 -17.26
C GLU A 226 66.09 10.80 -18.58
N LYS A 227 65.34 10.72 -19.69
CA LYS A 227 65.78 11.18 -21.01
C LYS A 227 64.77 12.18 -21.57
N LYS A 228 65.25 13.34 -21.99
CA LYS A 228 64.39 14.43 -22.51
C LYS A 228 63.89 14.07 -23.91
N SER A 229 62.57 14.03 -24.09
CA SER A 229 61.96 13.94 -25.42
C SER A 229 62.07 15.29 -26.15
N PRO A 230 62.36 15.33 -27.48
CA PRO A 230 62.39 16.57 -28.24
C PRO A 230 61.02 17.28 -28.32
N PHE A 231 59.93 16.53 -28.16
CA PHE A 231 58.57 17.00 -28.39
C PHE A 231 57.85 17.51 -27.14
N ASP A 232 58.38 17.26 -25.94
CA ASP A 232 57.76 17.70 -24.69
C ASP A 232 58.52 18.86 -24.05
N ILE A 233 57.98 20.07 -24.22
CA ILE A 233 58.55 21.34 -23.76
C ILE A 233 58.61 21.40 -22.21
N ARG A 234 57.67 20.73 -21.52
CA ARG A 234 57.58 20.69 -20.05
C ARG A 234 58.51 19.65 -19.40
N SER A 235 59.12 18.78 -20.20
CA SER A 235 60.06 17.78 -19.71
C SER A 235 61.45 18.37 -19.37
N ARG A 236 62.03 17.93 -18.25
CA ARG A 236 63.38 18.27 -17.80
C ARG A 236 64.08 17.01 -17.26
N THR A 237 65.39 16.91 -17.49
CA THR A 237 66.21 15.89 -16.81
C THR A 237 66.43 16.27 -15.35
N HIS A 238 66.66 15.28 -14.49
CA HIS A 238 66.85 15.47 -13.04
C HIS A 238 67.93 16.52 -12.73
N GLU A 239 69.10 16.43 -13.35
CA GLU A 239 70.21 17.38 -13.15
C GLU A 239 69.86 18.81 -13.55
N LYS A 240 69.14 18.97 -14.67
CA LYS A 240 68.71 20.28 -15.16
C LYS A 240 67.64 20.90 -14.27
N ALA A 241 66.70 20.09 -13.78
CA ALA A 241 65.68 20.52 -12.84
C ALA A 241 66.30 21.02 -11.51
N ILE A 242 67.31 20.31 -10.97
CA ILE A 242 68.04 20.74 -9.78
C ILE A 242 68.76 22.07 -10.02
N THR A 243 69.46 22.20 -11.15
CA THR A 243 70.20 23.41 -11.50
C THR A 243 69.27 24.63 -11.61
N ASP A 244 68.13 24.48 -12.29
CA ASP A 244 67.14 25.53 -12.45
C ASP A 244 66.45 25.87 -11.11
N ALA A 245 66.13 24.88 -10.27
CA ALA A 245 65.60 25.09 -8.93
C ALA A 245 66.59 25.85 -8.03
N CYS A 246 67.87 25.45 -8.02
CA CYS A 246 68.91 26.16 -7.27
C CYS A 246 69.09 27.60 -7.76
N ARG A 247 68.98 27.85 -9.07
CA ARG A 247 69.03 29.21 -9.64
C ARG A 247 67.85 30.06 -9.13
N LEU A 248 66.63 29.51 -9.15
CA LEU A 248 65.43 30.19 -8.66
C LEU A 248 65.52 30.51 -7.17
N LEU A 249 65.97 29.54 -6.35
CA LEU A 249 66.15 29.73 -4.91
C LEU A 249 67.21 30.80 -4.58
N LYS A 250 68.33 30.83 -5.32
CA LYS A 250 69.36 31.86 -5.15
C LYS A 250 68.83 33.26 -5.51
N ARG A 251 68.02 33.38 -6.56
CA ARG A 251 67.40 34.65 -7.00
C ARG A 251 66.33 35.17 -6.03
N GLY A 252 65.67 34.27 -5.31
CA GLY A 252 64.57 34.58 -4.39
C GLY A 252 64.96 34.85 -2.94
N ARG A 253 66.26 34.78 -2.57
CA ARG A 253 66.69 35.00 -1.18
C ARG A 253 66.27 36.38 -0.68
N GLY A 254 65.57 36.44 0.46
CA GLY A 254 65.19 37.67 1.16
C GLY A 254 63.94 38.39 0.66
N ARG A 255 63.18 37.81 -0.28
CA ARG A 255 61.81 38.26 -0.60
C ARG A 255 60.84 37.18 -0.16
N GLU A 256 59.64 37.56 0.28
CA GLU A 256 58.53 36.59 0.38
C GLU A 256 58.40 35.92 -0.98
N VAL A 257 58.75 34.64 -1.02
CA VAL A 257 58.63 33.82 -2.22
C VAL A 257 57.13 33.81 -2.50
N LYS A 258 56.68 34.44 -3.60
CA LYS A 258 55.34 34.15 -4.17
C LYS A 258 55.20 32.64 -4.08
N PRO A 259 54.21 32.12 -3.33
CA PRO A 259 54.23 30.75 -2.83
C PRO A 259 54.67 29.86 -3.98
N PRO A 260 55.78 29.11 -3.82
CA PRO A 260 56.34 28.37 -4.94
C PRO A 260 55.19 27.52 -5.45
N ILE A 261 54.73 27.79 -6.68
CA ILE A 261 53.87 26.89 -7.41
C ILE A 261 54.61 25.58 -7.30
N LEU A 262 54.03 24.68 -6.49
CA LEU A 262 54.68 23.50 -5.95
C LEU A 262 55.58 22.92 -7.04
N CYS A 263 56.89 23.07 -6.87
CA CYS A 263 57.87 22.40 -7.71
C CYS A 263 57.88 20.91 -7.30
N LEU A 264 56.70 20.29 -7.28
CA LEU A 264 56.53 18.87 -7.25
C LEU A 264 56.93 18.40 -8.65
N GLY A 265 58.21 18.13 -8.84
CA GLY A 265 58.62 17.34 -9.98
C GLY A 265 57.96 15.98 -9.87
N HIS A 266 56.99 15.67 -10.72
CA HIS A 266 56.44 14.33 -10.78
C HIS A 266 57.45 13.44 -11.50
N VAL A 267 58.09 12.54 -10.74
CA VAL A 267 58.97 11.50 -11.28
C VAL A 267 58.08 10.37 -11.76
N ARG A 268 57.86 10.27 -13.09
CA ARG A 268 57.23 9.08 -13.66
C ARG A 268 58.21 7.92 -13.56
N ARG A 269 58.07 7.09 -12.53
CA ARG A 269 58.71 5.76 -12.54
C ARG A 269 57.95 4.88 -13.53
N PRO A 270 58.62 4.15 -14.44
CA PRO A 270 57.96 3.19 -15.29
C PRO A 270 57.28 2.14 -14.41
N ILE A 271 56.01 1.86 -14.70
CA ILE A 271 55.27 0.75 -14.11
C ILE A 271 55.93 -0.52 -14.68
N MET A 272 56.53 -1.34 -13.82
CA MET A 272 56.94 -2.71 -14.15
C MET A 272 55.72 -3.63 -14.12
#